data_AF-A0A6B2GA67-F1
#
_entry.id   AF-A0A6B2GA67-F1
#
_cell.length_a   1.000
_cell.length_b   1.000
_cell.length_c   1.000
_cell.angle_alpha   90.00
_cell.angle_beta   90.00
_cell.angle_gamma   90.00
#
_symmetry.space_group_name_H-M   'P 1'
#
loop_
_entity.id
_entity.type
_entity.pdbx_description
1 polymer ?
#
loop_
_entity_poly.entity_id
_entity_poly.type
_entity_poly.pdbx_seq_one_letter_code
_entity_poly.pdbx_strand_id
1 'polypeptide(L)'
;IDMYSFGVVFFEMCHPPFYTKSERYEVIKDLKRKLLIPKISEANKISIIESLLQKDPSARMSANDLLMTSLYPTPIEDININKVIQHLISEPLSSHSRKILNTFFIHGQNTDIKNSYLDDFFSHSPEKTISSTWNR
;
A
#
# COMPACT_ATOMS: atom_id res chain seq x y z
N ILE A 1 -1.60 -20.21 -17.62
CA ILE A 1 -0.36 -20.83 -17.06
C ILE A 1 0.48 -19.78 -16.34
N ASP A 2 0.59 -18.58 -16.90
CA ASP A 2 1.48 -17.49 -16.44
C ASP A 2 1.33 -17.11 -14.96
N MET A 3 0.10 -16.94 -14.48
CA MET A 3 -0.15 -16.56 -13.07
C MET A 3 0.36 -17.61 -12.06
N TYR A 4 0.42 -18.89 -12.46
CA TYR A 4 0.98 -19.93 -11.58
C TYR A 4 2.50 -19.80 -11.45
N SER A 5 3.18 -19.61 -12.57
CA SER A 5 4.63 -19.36 -12.59
C SER A 5 4.96 -18.09 -11.82
N PHE A 6 4.14 -17.04 -11.96
CA PHE A 6 4.28 -15.83 -11.17
C PHE A 6 4.10 -16.10 -9.67
N GLY A 7 3.11 -16.91 -9.26
CA GLY A 7 2.94 -17.29 -7.84
C GLY A 7 4.18 -17.95 -7.23
N VAL A 8 4.89 -18.79 -7.99
CA VAL A 8 6.16 -19.40 -7.53
C VAL A 8 7.24 -18.34 -7.38
N VAL A 9 7.41 -17.44 -8.36
CA VAL A 9 8.40 -16.35 -8.30
C VAL A 9 8.07 -15.39 -7.15
N PHE A 10 6.80 -15.05 -6.96
CA PHE A 10 6.34 -14.16 -5.90
C PHE A 10 6.59 -14.77 -4.50
N PHE A 11 6.36 -16.08 -4.33
CA PHE A 11 6.78 -16.78 -3.13
C PHE A 11 8.29 -16.65 -2.89
N GLU A 12 9.12 -16.86 -3.90
CA GLU A 12 10.59 -16.73 -3.76
C GLU A 12 11.05 -15.32 -3.41
N MET A 13 10.34 -14.28 -3.88
CA MET A 13 10.63 -12.89 -3.50
C MET A 13 10.24 -12.58 -2.05
N CYS A 14 9.22 -13.25 -1.52
CA CYS A 14 8.71 -13.02 -0.17
C CYS A 14 9.38 -13.92 0.89
N HIS A 15 9.95 -15.05 0.47
CA HIS A 15 10.62 -16.00 1.35
C HIS A 15 12.06 -15.52 1.65
N PRO A 16 12.59 -15.75 2.87
CA PRO A 16 13.99 -15.47 3.17
C PRO A 16 14.96 -16.18 2.20
N PRO A 17 16.15 -15.64 1.94
CA PRO A 17 17.10 -16.30 1.04
C PRO A 17 17.39 -17.74 1.46
N PHE A 18 17.38 -18.66 0.50
CA PHE A 18 17.77 -20.05 0.73
C PHE A 18 19.30 -20.15 0.83
N TYR A 19 19.78 -20.96 1.77
CA TYR A 19 21.23 -21.19 1.91
C TYR A 19 21.75 -22.21 0.91
N THR A 20 20.91 -23.16 0.50
CA THR A 20 21.29 -24.23 -0.42
C THR A 20 20.23 -24.46 -1.49
N LYS A 21 20.67 -24.96 -2.66
CA LYS A 21 19.75 -25.37 -3.74
C LYS A 21 18.83 -26.53 -3.31
N SER A 22 19.30 -27.40 -2.42
CA SER A 22 18.51 -28.53 -1.94
C SER A 22 17.35 -28.09 -1.03
N GLU A 23 17.60 -27.14 -0.13
CA GLU A 23 16.54 -26.54 0.70
C GLU A 23 15.47 -25.90 -0.19
N ARG A 24 15.91 -25.06 -1.14
CA ARG A 24 15.03 -24.44 -2.13
C ARG A 24 14.17 -25.48 -2.87
N TYR A 25 14.78 -26.56 -3.34
CA TYR A 25 14.06 -27.60 -4.07
C TYR A 25 12.96 -28.25 -3.24
N GLU A 26 13.26 -28.66 -2.00
CA GLU A 26 12.25 -29.30 -1.13
C GLU A 26 11.14 -28.33 -0.73
N VAL A 27 11.47 -27.08 -0.40
CA VAL A 27 10.46 -26.06 -0.06
C VAL A 27 9.52 -25.78 -1.25
N ILE A 28 10.06 -25.58 -2.45
CA ILE A 28 9.25 -25.33 -3.66
C ILE A 28 8.42 -26.56 -4.04
N LYS A 29 8.96 -27.77 -3.83
CA LYS A 29 8.24 -29.03 -4.06
C LYS A 29 7.07 -29.18 -3.09
N ASP A 30 7.26 -28.87 -1.81
CA ASP A 30 6.17 -28.87 -0.82
C ASP A 30 5.13 -27.78 -1.11
N LEU A 31 5.55 -26.58 -1.51
CA LEU A 31 4.67 -25.51 -1.95
C LEU A 31 3.74 -25.97 -3.08
N LYS A 32 4.30 -26.61 -4.12
CA LYS A 32 3.51 -27.08 -5.28
C LYS A 32 2.56 -28.22 -4.93
N ARG A 33 2.91 -29.09 -3.99
CA ARG A 33 2.12 -30.28 -3.64
C ARG A 33 1.03 -29.99 -2.61
N LYS A 34 1.39 -29.28 -1.56
CA LYS A 34 0.61 -29.13 -0.33
C LYS A 34 0.20 -27.68 -0.03
N LEU A 35 0.66 -26.72 -0.83
CA LEU A 35 0.45 -25.28 -0.58
C LEU A 35 1.00 -24.83 0.78
N LEU A 36 2.06 -25.50 1.27
CA LEU A 36 2.74 -25.09 2.50
C LEU A 36 3.60 -23.87 2.21
N ILE A 37 3.29 -22.76 2.86
CA ILE A 37 3.99 -21.47 2.69
C ILE A 37 4.75 -21.17 3.99
N PRO A 38 5.94 -21.76 4.20
CA PRO A 38 6.71 -21.52 5.41
C PRO A 38 7.38 -20.15 5.38
N LYS A 39 7.66 -19.59 6.56
CA LYS A 39 8.52 -18.39 6.76
C LYS A 39 8.01 -17.07 6.16
N ILE A 40 6.78 -17.01 5.65
CA ILE A 40 6.08 -15.76 5.31
C ILE A 40 5.08 -15.50 6.43
N SER A 41 5.14 -14.31 7.05
CA SER A 41 4.27 -13.96 8.19
C SER A 41 3.12 -13.03 7.79
N GLU A 42 3.25 -12.31 6.67
CA GLU A 42 2.22 -11.38 6.24
C GLU A 42 1.06 -12.11 5.56
N ALA A 43 -0.10 -12.12 6.24
CA ALA A 43 -1.32 -12.79 5.79
C ALA A 43 -1.71 -12.39 4.35
N ASN A 44 -1.53 -11.12 3.97
CA ASN A 44 -1.82 -10.67 2.61
C ASN A 44 -0.98 -11.39 1.54
N LYS A 45 0.32 -11.56 1.80
CA LYS A 45 1.23 -12.25 0.87
C LYS A 45 0.86 -13.71 0.76
N ILE A 46 0.51 -14.36 1.88
CA ILE A 46 0.06 -15.75 1.91
C ILE A 46 -1.20 -15.91 1.05
N SER A 47 -2.24 -15.10 1.29
CA SER A 47 -3.49 -15.16 0.52
C SER A 47 -3.29 -14.95 -0.98
N ILE A 48 -2.37 -14.05 -1.37
CA ILE A 48 -2.00 -13.83 -2.76
C ILE A 48 -1.33 -15.09 -3.34
N ILE A 49 -0.34 -15.67 -2.64
CA ILE A 49 0.36 -16.88 -3.08
C ILE A 49 -0.62 -18.04 -3.25
N GLU A 50 -1.53 -18.25 -2.30
CA GLU A 50 -2.56 -19.30 -2.38
C GLU A 50 -3.49 -19.11 -3.57
N SER A 51 -3.88 -17.85 -3.86
CA SER A 51 -4.76 -17.51 -4.99
C SER A 51 -4.07 -17.68 -6.34
N LEU A 52 -2.76 -17.42 -6.42
CA LEU A 52 -1.95 -17.57 -7.63
C LEU A 52 -1.58 -19.03 -7.91
N LEU A 53 -1.41 -19.84 -6.87
CA LEU A 53 -1.02 -21.26 -6.97
C LEU A 53 -2.21 -22.23 -7.02
N GLN A 54 -3.44 -21.74 -7.20
CA GLN A 54 -4.62 -22.58 -7.43
C GLN A 54 -4.39 -23.54 -8.61
N LYS A 55 -4.71 -24.83 -8.40
CA LYS A 55 -4.50 -25.88 -9.41
C LYS A 55 -5.45 -25.73 -10.58
N ASP A 56 -6.72 -25.44 -10.30
CA ASP A 56 -7.70 -25.08 -11.32
C ASP A 56 -7.36 -23.70 -11.90
N PRO A 57 -7.08 -23.59 -13.21
CA PRO A 57 -6.84 -22.30 -13.85
C PRO A 57 -8.03 -21.33 -13.76
N SER A 58 -9.25 -21.84 -13.62
CA SER A 58 -10.48 -21.02 -13.60
C SER A 58 -10.67 -20.33 -12.24
N ALA A 59 -10.26 -21.00 -11.16
CA ALA A 59 -10.28 -20.45 -9.80
C ALA A 59 -9.04 -19.60 -9.47
N ARG A 60 -8.06 -19.52 -10.38
CA ARG A 60 -6.81 -18.81 -10.18
C ARG A 60 -7.01 -17.31 -10.43
N MET A 61 -6.49 -16.50 -9.52
CA MET A 61 -6.55 -15.04 -9.63
C MET A 61 -5.91 -14.54 -10.94
N SER A 62 -6.59 -13.62 -11.63
CA SER A 62 -6.06 -12.99 -12.83
C SER A 62 -5.09 -11.85 -12.48
N ALA A 63 -4.29 -11.41 -13.46
CA ALA A 63 -3.39 -10.28 -13.27
C ALA A 63 -4.14 -8.98 -12.95
N ASN A 64 -5.32 -8.78 -13.55
CA ASN A 64 -6.13 -7.60 -13.28
C ASN A 64 -6.67 -7.62 -11.85
N ASP A 65 -7.22 -8.77 -11.42
CA ASP A 65 -7.73 -8.91 -10.06
C ASP A 65 -6.62 -8.70 -9.04
N LEU A 66 -5.43 -9.25 -9.31
CA LEU A 66 -4.23 -9.07 -8.50
C LEU A 66 -3.93 -7.57 -8.27
N LEU A 67 -3.83 -6.79 -9.35
CA LEU A 67 -3.54 -5.35 -9.28
C LEU A 67 -4.63 -4.55 -8.57
N MET A 68 -5.87 -5.02 -8.61
CA MET A 68 -7.02 -4.36 -7.99
C MET A 68 -7.24 -4.80 -6.53
N THR A 69 -6.56 -5.84 -6.04
CA THR A 69 -6.75 -6.28 -4.65
C THR A 69 -6.26 -5.21 -3.67
N SER A 70 -7.01 -5.01 -2.59
CA SER A 70 -6.57 -4.23 -1.43
C SER A 70 -5.50 -4.95 -0.58
N LEU A 71 -5.06 -6.14 -1.01
CA LEU A 71 -4.07 -6.95 -0.29
C LEU A 71 -2.65 -6.42 -0.52
N TYR A 72 -2.44 -5.67 -1.60
CA TYR A 72 -1.23 -4.87 -1.76
C TYR A 72 -1.32 -3.67 -0.83
N PRO A 73 -0.39 -3.50 0.11
CA PRO A 73 -0.19 -2.18 0.69
C PRO A 73 0.22 -1.29 -0.48
N THR A 74 -0.71 -0.47 -0.97
CA THR A 74 -0.34 0.65 -1.83
C THR A 74 0.77 1.38 -1.09
N PRO A 75 1.96 1.55 -1.67
CA PRO A 75 3.04 2.28 -1.01
C PRO A 75 2.61 3.75 -0.93
N ILE A 76 1.84 4.06 0.12
CA ILE A 76 1.46 5.43 0.47
C ILE A 76 2.73 6.19 0.90
N GLU A 77 3.79 5.47 1.29
CA GLU A 77 5.04 6.03 1.79
C GLU A 77 5.88 6.72 0.70
N ASP A 78 5.77 6.33 -0.58
CA ASP A 78 6.62 6.88 -1.67
C ASP A 78 5.91 7.83 -2.64
N ILE A 79 4.59 7.95 -2.56
CA ILE A 79 3.94 9.12 -3.14
C ILE A 79 4.28 10.25 -2.19
N ASN A 80 5.43 10.92 -2.41
CA ASN A 80 5.74 12.14 -1.71
C ASN A 80 4.61 13.12 -2.04
N ILE A 81 3.62 13.20 -1.16
CA ILE A 81 2.39 13.96 -1.36
C ILE A 81 2.76 15.41 -1.69
N ASN A 82 3.86 15.91 -1.12
CA ASN A 82 4.39 17.22 -1.48
C ASN A 82 4.80 17.31 -2.95
N LYS A 83 5.42 16.29 -3.55
CA LYS A 83 5.73 16.30 -4.99
C LYS A 83 4.47 16.28 -5.85
N VAL A 84 3.45 15.52 -5.44
CA VAL A 84 2.16 15.51 -6.15
C VAL A 84 1.49 16.88 -6.03
N ILE A 85 1.45 17.47 -4.84
CA ILE A 85 0.91 18.82 -4.60
C ILE A 85 1.68 19.85 -5.42
N GLN A 86 3.03 19.81 -5.40
CA GLN A 86 3.86 20.73 -6.18
C GLN A 86 3.58 20.60 -7.67
N HIS A 87 3.43 19.38 -8.20
CA HIS A 87 3.06 19.14 -9.59
C HIS A 87 1.66 19.67 -9.93
N LEU A 88 0.69 19.50 -9.03
CA LEU A 88 -0.67 20.04 -9.19
C LEU A 88 -0.68 21.58 -9.21
N ILE A 89 0.22 22.21 -8.44
CA ILE A 89 0.37 23.67 -8.37
C ILE A 89 1.15 24.21 -9.58
N SER A 90 2.18 23.49 -10.06
CA SER A 90 3.03 23.93 -11.17
C SER A 90 2.34 23.79 -12.53
N GLU A 91 1.51 22.78 -12.71
CA GLU A 91 0.77 22.53 -13.96
C GLU A 91 -0.75 22.42 -13.76
N PRO A 92 -1.41 23.52 -13.35
CA PRO A 92 -2.84 23.52 -13.03
C PRO A 92 -3.74 23.38 -14.28
N LEU A 93 -3.18 23.58 -15.48
CA LEU A 93 -3.92 23.48 -16.73
C LEU A 93 -3.91 22.09 -17.36
N SER A 94 -3.12 21.15 -16.82
CA SER A 94 -3.10 19.78 -17.32
C SER A 94 -4.47 19.11 -17.11
N SER A 95 -4.90 18.25 -18.04
CA SER A 95 -6.17 17.53 -17.94
C SER A 95 -6.25 16.69 -16.65
N HIS A 96 -5.11 16.14 -16.22
CA HIS A 96 -5.01 15.33 -15.01
C HIS A 96 -5.11 16.19 -13.74
N SER A 97 -4.34 17.28 -13.68
CA SER A 97 -4.37 18.21 -12.54
C SER A 97 -5.75 18.82 -12.36
N ARG A 98 -6.43 19.22 -13.44
CA ARG A 98 -7.80 19.75 -13.38
C ARG A 98 -8.80 18.74 -12.83
N LYS A 99 -8.74 17.48 -13.28
CA LYS A 99 -9.62 16.42 -12.76
C LYS A 99 -9.40 16.22 -11.27
N ILE A 100 -8.14 16.09 -10.86
CA ILE A 100 -7.75 15.89 -9.46
C ILE A 100 -8.20 17.07 -8.60
N LEU A 101 -7.87 18.31 -8.99
CA LEU A 101 -8.28 19.53 -8.27
C LEU A 101 -9.81 19.66 -8.19
N ASN A 102 -10.52 19.42 -9.30
CA ASN A 102 -11.98 19.48 -9.32
C ASN A 102 -12.58 18.44 -8.36
N THR A 103 -12.06 17.20 -8.36
CA THR A 103 -12.51 16.20 -7.37
C THR A 103 -12.20 16.63 -5.93
N PHE A 104 -11.02 17.18 -5.64
CA PHE A 104 -10.70 17.66 -4.30
C PHE A 104 -11.64 18.78 -3.83
N PHE A 105 -11.94 19.76 -4.69
CA PHE A 105 -12.81 20.88 -4.32
C PHE A 105 -14.29 20.51 -4.28
N ILE A 106 -14.75 19.55 -5.09
CA ILE A 106 -16.12 19.02 -5.03
C ILE A 106 -16.34 18.24 -3.72
N HIS A 107 -15.39 17.39 -3.33
CA HIS A 107 -15.52 16.56 -2.12
C HIS A 107 -15.09 17.30 -0.84
N GLY A 108 -14.28 18.35 -0.95
CA GLY A 108 -13.80 19.15 0.18
C GLY A 108 -14.86 20.05 0.85
N GLN A 109 -16.06 20.12 0.26
CA GLN A 109 -17.24 20.85 0.75
C GLN A 109 -18.10 20.04 1.73
N ASN A 110 -17.79 18.76 1.97
CA ASN A 110 -18.41 18.01 3.06
C ASN A 110 -17.69 18.36 4.39
N THR A 111 -18.04 19.52 4.94
CA THR A 111 -17.40 20.16 6.10
C THR A 111 -17.96 19.69 7.44
N ASP A 112 -18.65 18.55 7.53
CA ASP A 112 -19.14 18.05 8.82
C ASP A 112 -18.05 17.34 9.65
N ILE A 113 -16.93 16.95 9.04
CA ILE A 113 -15.83 16.22 9.71
C ILE A 113 -14.65 17.15 10.07
N LYS A 114 -14.55 18.34 9.45
CA LYS A 114 -13.37 19.21 9.61
C LYS A 114 -13.31 19.94 10.95
N ASN A 115 -14.44 20.17 11.62
CA ASN A 115 -14.43 20.93 12.87
C ASN A 115 -13.92 20.09 14.05
N SER A 116 -14.26 18.80 14.14
CA SER A 116 -13.84 17.99 15.30
C SER A 116 -12.33 17.68 15.31
N TYR A 117 -11.72 17.42 14.15
CA TYR A 117 -10.30 17.06 14.09
C TYR A 117 -9.35 18.25 14.20
N LEU A 118 -9.75 19.43 13.71
CA LEU A 118 -8.92 20.64 13.80
C LEU A 118 -8.98 21.24 15.21
N ASP A 119 -10.14 21.21 15.87
CA ASP A 119 -10.29 21.67 17.26
C ASP A 119 -9.45 20.81 18.25
N ASP A 120 -9.39 19.50 18.04
CA ASP A 120 -8.54 18.60 18.83
C ASP A 120 -7.04 18.82 18.57
N PHE A 121 -6.65 19.21 17.35
CA PHE A 121 -5.24 19.47 17.01
C PHE A 121 -4.73 20.79 17.61
N PHE A 122 -5.54 21.85 17.62
CA PHE A 122 -5.16 23.15 18.19
C PHE A 122 -5.31 23.21 19.71
N SER A 123 -6.17 22.37 20.31
CA SER A 123 -6.31 22.30 21.78
C SER A 123 -5.11 21.63 22.48
N HIS A 124 -4.33 20.80 21.78
CA HIS A 124 -3.17 20.10 22.35
C HIS A 124 -1.83 20.78 22.08
N SER A 125 -1.81 21.97 21.46
CA SER A 125 -0.57 22.73 21.34
C SER A 125 -0.26 23.40 22.69
N PRO A 126 0.87 23.07 23.36
CA PRO A 126 1.20 23.70 24.62
C PRO A 126 1.44 25.19 24.39
N GLU A 127 0.66 26.02 25.08
CA GLU A 127 0.82 27.46 25.08
C GLU A 127 2.27 27.80 25.43
N LYS A 128 3.00 28.44 24.50
CA LYS A 128 4.22 29.14 24.84
C LYS A 128 3.82 30.34 25.69
N THR A 129 3.91 30.20 27.00
CA THR A 129 3.86 31.31 27.95
C THR A 129 4.97 32.31 27.59
N ILE A 130 4.62 33.36 26.85
CA ILE A 130 5.50 34.52 26.68
C ILE A 130 5.38 35.30 27.99
N SER A 131 6.28 35.02 28.94
CA SER A 131 6.42 35.84 30.14
C SER A 131 6.93 37.22 29.73
N SER A 132 6.05 38.20 29.75
CA SER A 132 6.37 39.62 29.66
C SER A 132 7.12 40.05 30.93
N THR A 133 8.45 40.10 30.87
CA THR A 133 9.26 40.91 31.80
C THR A 133 10.31 41.68 31.01
N TRP A 134 9.92 42.84 30.50
CA TRP A 134 10.83 43.95 30.23
C TRP A 134 10.13 45.24 30.66
N ASN A 135 10.34 45.63 31.92
CA ASN A 135 10.12 46.99 32.40
C ASN A 135 11.50 47.57 32.74
N ARG A 136 11.91 48.58 31.97
CA ARG A 136 12.77 49.67 32.42
C ARG A 136 12.14 50.96 31.96
#